data_AF-A0A830HEP7-F1
#
_entry.id   AF-A0A830HEP7-F1
#
_cell.length_a   1.000
_cell.length_b   1.000
_cell.length_c   1.000
_cell.angle_alpha   90.00
_cell.angle_beta   90.00
_cell.angle_gamma   90.00
#
_symmetry.space_group_name_H-M   'P 1'
#
loop_
_entity.id
_entity.type
_entity.pdbx_description
1 polymer ?
#
loop_
_entity_poly.entity_id
_entity_poly.type
_entity_poly.pdbx_seq_one_letter_code
_entity_poly.pdbx_strand_id
1 'polypeptide(L)'
;MGVELAMAKMVQAQLQRRLAAETYEKSGICAEVTTHLRDAAATYEEAAKILDVEKAKNLPGDRCVEWVPATPRILSVICSAESQSVVAVKAEASAKEGSTLTASLHRGAEELFERASAMLKASQSEYNVINQNWQRYLAFGATLCCARSFRAAALATYQDGENIGDAIALNDAARRVLDRGAHIVGARNIPFDKANPATVQSRALSEDKALADAAAARWERENRSVQFKLVPKDTPARPDAKVVV
;
A
#
# COMPACT_ATOMS: atom_id res chain seq x y z
N MET A 1 7.79 28.70 -19.05
CA MET A 1 7.53 27.53 -19.93
C MET A 1 7.81 26.20 -19.25
N GLY A 2 8.98 25.95 -18.64
CA GLY A 2 9.28 24.65 -18.01
C GLY A 2 8.34 24.30 -16.84
N VAL A 3 8.07 25.25 -15.95
CA VAL A 3 7.11 25.08 -14.84
C VAL A 3 5.70 24.77 -15.35
N GLU A 4 5.21 25.47 -16.37
CA GLU A 4 3.88 25.24 -16.95
C GLU A 4 3.76 23.83 -17.54
N LEU A 5 4.79 23.36 -18.24
CA LEU A 5 4.85 22.00 -18.77
C LEU A 5 4.85 20.95 -17.65
N ALA A 6 5.63 21.17 -16.58
CA ALA A 6 5.61 20.28 -15.42
C ALA A 6 4.24 20.22 -14.75
N MET A 7 3.56 21.36 -14.62
CA MET A 7 2.20 21.42 -14.09
C MET A 7 1.20 20.69 -14.99
N ALA A 8 1.28 20.86 -16.32
CA ALA A 8 0.45 20.13 -17.27
C ALA A 8 0.65 18.61 -17.14
N LYS A 9 1.90 18.15 -16.98
CA LYS A 9 2.23 16.75 -16.72
C LYS A 9 1.67 16.25 -15.39
N MET A 10 1.75 17.04 -14.33
CA MET A 10 1.13 16.69 -13.04
C MET A 10 -0.39 16.52 -13.14
N VAL A 11 -1.07 17.40 -13.88
CA VAL A 11 -2.52 17.28 -14.13
C VAL A 11 -2.83 16.04 -14.97
N GLN A 12 -2.05 15.77 -16.02
CA GLN A 12 -2.18 14.57 -16.84
C GLN A 12 -2.05 13.30 -15.99
N ALA A 13 -1.04 13.21 -15.13
CA ALA A 13 -0.84 12.08 -14.23
C ALA A 13 -2.00 11.92 -13.24
N GLN A 14 -2.55 13.01 -12.73
CA GLN A 14 -3.72 12.97 -11.86
C GLN A 14 -4.98 12.48 -12.58
N LEU A 15 -5.16 12.83 -13.86
CA LEU A 15 -6.24 12.29 -14.69
C LEU A 15 -6.08 10.79 -14.90
N GLN A 16 -4.86 10.30 -15.16
CA GLN A 16 -4.59 8.87 -15.28
C GLN A 16 -4.92 8.11 -13.98
N ARG A 17 -4.57 8.66 -12.81
CA ARG A 17 -4.98 8.06 -11.52
C ARG A 17 -6.50 8.02 -11.32
N ARG A 18 -7.21 9.07 -11.75
CA ARG A 18 -8.68 9.09 -11.72
C ARG A 18 -9.29 8.03 -12.64
N LEU A 19 -8.77 7.90 -13.86
CA LEU A 19 -9.17 6.83 -14.78
C LEU A 19 -8.92 5.45 -14.16
N ALA A 20 -7.77 5.23 -13.50
CA ALA A 20 -7.50 3.99 -12.78
C ALA A 20 -8.57 3.68 -11.72
N ALA A 21 -8.99 4.69 -10.94
CA ALA A 21 -10.04 4.54 -9.93
C ALA A 21 -11.41 4.24 -10.56
N GLU A 22 -11.79 4.96 -11.62
CA GLU A 22 -13.05 4.70 -12.33
C GLU A 22 -13.09 3.32 -12.98
N THR A 23 -11.97 2.86 -13.57
CA THR A 23 -11.85 1.52 -14.14
C THR A 23 -11.93 0.46 -13.05
N TYR A 24 -11.32 0.70 -11.88
CA TYR A 24 -11.44 -0.18 -10.73
C TYR A 24 -12.89 -0.29 -10.23
N GLU A 25 -13.63 0.82 -10.17
CA GLU A 25 -15.04 0.81 -9.77
C GLU A 25 -15.94 0.06 -10.77
N LYS A 26 -15.69 0.21 -12.08
CA LYS A 26 -16.50 -0.41 -13.13
C LYS A 26 -16.19 -1.88 -13.35
N SER A 27 -14.92 -2.25 -13.30
CA SER A 27 -14.43 -3.56 -13.77
C SER A 27 -13.63 -4.33 -12.72
N GLY A 28 -13.47 -3.77 -11.51
CA GLY A 28 -12.69 -4.37 -10.44
C GLY A 28 -11.19 -4.42 -10.76
N ILE A 29 -10.53 -5.46 -10.26
CA ILE A 29 -9.08 -5.65 -10.41
C ILE A 29 -8.78 -6.17 -11.81
N CYS A 30 -8.23 -5.31 -12.66
CA CYS A 30 -7.83 -5.68 -14.02
C CYS A 30 -6.46 -5.10 -14.39
N ALA A 31 -5.92 -5.54 -15.53
CA ALA A 31 -4.62 -5.08 -16.02
C ALA A 31 -4.63 -3.58 -16.35
N GLU A 32 -5.75 -3.05 -16.83
CA GLU A 32 -5.89 -1.64 -17.24
C GLU A 32 -5.68 -0.67 -16.07
N VAL A 33 -6.18 -0.99 -14.87
CA VAL A 33 -5.92 -0.21 -13.64
C VAL A 33 -4.41 -0.11 -13.39
N THR A 34 -3.67 -1.23 -13.50
CA THR A 34 -2.21 -1.22 -13.30
C THR A 34 -1.48 -0.42 -14.36
N THR A 35 -1.94 -0.45 -15.61
CA THR A 35 -1.37 0.33 -16.72
C THR A 35 -1.54 1.82 -16.46
N HIS A 36 -2.74 2.29 -16.15
CA HIS A 36 -2.98 3.70 -15.84
C HIS A 36 -2.14 4.21 -14.66
N LEU A 37 -1.96 3.39 -13.62
CA LEU A 37 -1.12 3.75 -12.49
C LEU A 37 0.37 3.80 -12.84
N ARG A 38 0.87 2.88 -13.68
CA ARG A 38 2.26 2.94 -14.18
C ARG A 38 2.49 4.15 -15.08
N ASP A 39 1.56 4.46 -15.96
CA ASP A 39 1.63 5.64 -16.83
C ASP A 39 1.63 6.93 -16.00
N ALA A 40 0.81 7.00 -14.95
CA ALA A 40 0.82 8.11 -14.00
C ALA A 40 2.17 8.23 -13.29
N ALA A 41 2.73 7.11 -12.83
CA ALA A 41 4.04 7.09 -12.16
C ALA A 41 5.15 7.66 -13.06
N ALA A 42 5.20 7.22 -14.32
CA ALA A 42 6.16 7.71 -15.32
C ALA A 42 5.96 9.21 -15.61
N THR A 43 4.71 9.64 -15.78
CA THR A 43 4.36 11.05 -16.06
C THR A 43 4.75 11.97 -14.90
N TYR A 44 4.57 11.53 -13.65
CA TYR A 44 5.08 12.27 -12.49
C TYR A 44 6.61 12.32 -12.45
N GLU A 45 7.30 11.23 -12.81
CA GLU A 45 8.76 11.23 -12.85
C GLU A 45 9.30 12.22 -13.91
N GLU A 46 8.64 12.32 -15.07
CA GLU A 46 8.94 13.34 -16.07
C GLU A 46 8.74 14.76 -15.53
N ALA A 47 7.62 15.01 -14.83
CA ALA A 47 7.36 16.31 -14.21
C ALA A 47 8.45 16.68 -13.18
N ALA A 48 8.90 15.71 -12.38
CA ALA A 48 9.99 15.91 -11.42
C ALA A 48 11.29 16.34 -12.11
N LYS A 49 11.69 15.64 -13.18
CA LYS A 49 12.91 15.96 -13.96
C LYS A 49 12.86 17.38 -14.51
N ILE A 50 11.70 17.83 -14.99
CA ILE A 50 11.52 19.21 -15.46
C ILE A 50 11.68 20.20 -14.31
N LEU A 51 11.05 19.95 -13.16
CA LEU A 51 11.14 20.84 -11.99
C LEU A 51 12.55 20.91 -11.39
N ASP A 52 13.34 19.83 -11.45
CA ASP A 52 14.74 19.87 -11.03
C ASP A 52 15.56 20.86 -11.86
N VAL A 53 15.38 20.83 -13.19
CA VAL A 53 16.04 21.76 -14.12
C VAL A 53 15.59 23.19 -13.86
N GLU A 54 14.31 23.42 -13.59
CA GLU A 54 13.79 24.75 -13.28
C GLU A 54 14.24 25.24 -11.89
N LYS A 55 14.35 24.36 -10.89
CA LYS A 55 14.89 24.69 -9.56
C LYS A 55 16.34 25.19 -9.65
N ALA A 56 17.13 24.60 -10.55
CA ALA A 56 18.49 25.08 -10.83
C ALA A 56 18.54 26.48 -11.48
N LYS A 57 17.43 26.96 -12.05
CA LYS A 57 17.31 28.30 -12.67
C LYS A 57 16.83 29.39 -11.70
N ASN A 58 16.89 29.16 -10.39
CA ASN A 58 16.43 30.07 -9.33
C ASN A 58 14.91 30.35 -9.37
N LEU A 59 14.12 29.35 -8.96
CA LEU A 59 12.69 29.55 -8.67
C LEU A 59 12.50 30.49 -7.46
N PRO A 60 11.42 31.31 -7.43
CA PRO A 60 11.10 32.16 -6.30
C PRO A 60 10.90 31.35 -5.01
N GLY A 61 11.24 31.96 -3.87
CA GLY A 61 11.17 31.34 -2.54
C GLY A 61 9.74 31.07 -2.05
N ASP A 62 8.79 31.91 -2.47
CA ASP A 62 7.36 31.68 -2.23
C ASP A 62 6.78 30.89 -3.41
N ARG A 63 6.54 29.60 -3.20
CA ARG A 63 6.15 28.66 -4.26
C ARG A 63 5.08 27.69 -3.79
N CYS A 64 4.20 27.33 -4.72
CA CYS A 64 3.20 26.30 -4.50
C CYS A 64 3.89 24.93 -4.24
N VAL A 65 3.23 24.07 -3.47
CA VAL A 65 3.73 22.73 -3.09
C VAL A 65 4.00 21.86 -4.33
N GLU A 66 3.25 22.10 -5.39
CA GLU A 66 3.36 21.45 -6.69
C GLU A 66 4.65 21.83 -7.43
N TRP A 67 5.31 22.93 -7.07
CA TRP A 67 6.58 23.36 -7.66
C TRP A 67 7.78 22.75 -6.97
N VAL A 68 7.58 22.01 -5.87
CA VAL A 68 8.64 21.29 -5.16
C VAL A 68 8.93 19.99 -5.91
N PRO A 69 10.15 19.76 -6.45
CA PRO A 69 10.45 18.55 -7.22
C PRO A 69 10.24 17.24 -6.45
N ALA A 70 10.33 17.28 -5.13
CA ALA A 70 10.03 16.13 -4.28
C ALA A 70 8.57 15.66 -4.41
N THR A 71 7.63 16.57 -4.63
CA THR A 71 6.18 16.26 -4.71
C THR A 71 5.86 15.27 -5.83
N PRO A 72 6.17 15.54 -7.12
CA PRO A 72 5.91 14.57 -8.17
C PRO A 72 6.73 13.28 -7.99
N ARG A 73 7.94 13.30 -7.43
CA ARG A 73 8.68 12.06 -7.13
C ARG A 73 7.96 11.18 -6.11
N ILE A 74 7.42 11.77 -5.05
CA ILE A 74 6.66 11.03 -4.04
C ILE A 74 5.37 10.48 -4.68
N LEU A 75 4.66 11.27 -5.49
CA LEU A 75 3.46 10.83 -6.20
C LEU A 75 3.76 9.68 -7.18
N SER A 76 4.90 9.72 -7.87
CA SER A 76 5.35 8.64 -8.73
C SER A 76 5.50 7.33 -7.96
N VAL A 77 6.20 7.35 -6.82
CA VAL A 77 6.37 6.16 -5.96
C VAL A 77 5.04 5.67 -5.39
N ILE A 78 4.11 6.58 -5.06
CA ILE A 78 2.75 6.21 -4.63
C ILE A 78 2.00 5.48 -5.73
N CYS A 79 2.05 5.97 -6.97
CA CYS A 79 1.41 5.29 -8.10
C CYS A 79 2.00 3.90 -8.35
N SER A 80 3.32 3.74 -8.20
CA SER A 80 3.96 2.42 -8.22
C SER A 80 3.47 1.53 -7.07
N ALA A 81 3.37 2.06 -5.85
CA ALA A 81 2.86 1.30 -4.69
C ALA A 81 1.41 0.83 -4.91
N GLU A 82 0.55 1.72 -5.42
CA GLU A 82 -0.84 1.43 -5.78
C GLU A 82 -0.90 0.36 -6.87
N SER A 83 -0.12 0.50 -7.94
CA SER A 83 -0.05 -0.49 -9.03
C SER A 83 0.41 -1.86 -8.51
N GLN A 84 1.43 -1.90 -7.67
CA GLN A 84 1.95 -3.12 -7.06
C GLN A 84 0.90 -3.78 -6.18
N SER A 85 0.12 -2.98 -5.43
CA SER A 85 -0.97 -3.50 -4.60
C SER A 85 -2.07 -4.15 -5.44
N VAL A 86 -2.44 -3.57 -6.59
CA VAL A 86 -3.43 -4.15 -7.52
C VAL A 86 -2.91 -5.46 -8.11
N VAL A 87 -1.63 -5.54 -8.47
CA VAL A 87 -1.00 -6.79 -8.92
C VAL A 87 -1.02 -7.85 -7.82
N ALA A 88 -0.74 -7.48 -6.57
CA ALA A 88 -0.75 -8.39 -5.44
C ALA A 88 -2.16 -8.95 -5.17
N VAL A 89 -3.19 -8.10 -5.14
CA VAL A 89 -4.58 -8.57 -4.94
C VAL A 89 -5.07 -9.39 -6.13
N LYS A 90 -4.63 -9.08 -7.35
CA LYS A 90 -4.90 -9.94 -8.52
C LYS A 90 -4.27 -11.33 -8.35
N ALA A 91 -3.08 -11.41 -7.75
CA ALA A 91 -2.43 -12.68 -7.45
C ALA A 91 -3.20 -13.45 -6.37
N GLU A 92 -3.70 -12.77 -5.33
CA GLU A 92 -4.58 -13.34 -4.30
C GLU A 92 -5.84 -13.96 -4.91
N ALA A 93 -6.49 -13.29 -5.88
CA ALA A 93 -7.71 -13.77 -6.51
C ALA A 93 -7.50 -14.89 -7.57
N SER A 94 -6.26 -15.28 -7.83
CA SER A 94 -5.91 -16.30 -8.82
C SER A 94 -5.49 -17.61 -8.15
N ALA A 95 -5.13 -18.65 -8.91
CA ALA A 95 -4.61 -19.92 -8.40
C ALA A 95 -3.30 -19.81 -7.57
N LYS A 96 -2.83 -18.58 -7.30
CA LYS A 96 -1.66 -18.25 -6.49
C LYS A 96 -2.05 -17.77 -5.08
N GLU A 97 -3.33 -17.89 -4.70
CA GLU A 97 -3.78 -17.68 -3.33
C GLU A 97 -3.01 -18.59 -2.38
N GLY A 98 -2.40 -18.01 -1.34
CA GLY A 98 -1.55 -18.78 -0.41
C GLY A 98 -0.18 -19.14 -0.98
N SER A 99 0.29 -18.54 -2.07
CA SER A 99 1.67 -18.70 -2.49
C SER A 99 2.62 -17.72 -1.80
N THR A 100 3.87 -18.14 -1.57
CA THR A 100 4.96 -17.26 -1.10
C THR A 100 5.14 -16.03 -1.98
N LEU A 101 4.87 -16.16 -3.29
CA LEU A 101 4.92 -15.04 -4.24
C LEU A 101 3.91 -13.94 -3.87
N THR A 102 2.69 -14.30 -3.49
CA THR A 102 1.65 -13.34 -3.10
C THR A 102 2.09 -12.54 -1.86
N ALA A 103 2.70 -13.20 -0.87
CA ALA A 103 3.27 -12.54 0.29
C ALA A 103 4.40 -11.56 -0.08
N SER A 104 5.31 -11.95 -0.99
CA SER A 104 6.38 -11.10 -1.52
C SER A 104 5.86 -9.89 -2.30
N LEU A 105 4.77 -10.04 -3.06
CA LEU A 105 4.17 -8.95 -3.83
C LEU A 105 3.57 -7.89 -2.89
N HIS A 106 2.86 -8.30 -1.84
CA HIS A 106 2.37 -7.38 -0.81
C HIS A 106 3.50 -6.72 -0.02
N ARG A 107 4.57 -7.47 0.29
CA ARG A 107 5.77 -6.90 0.92
C ARG A 107 6.42 -5.83 0.03
N GLY A 108 6.46 -6.05 -1.29
CA GLY A 108 6.92 -5.04 -2.25
C GLY A 108 6.06 -3.78 -2.27
N ALA A 109 4.73 -3.91 -2.16
CA ALA A 109 3.84 -2.74 -2.05
C ALA A 109 4.07 -1.96 -0.75
N GLU A 110 4.23 -2.67 0.37
CA GLU A 110 4.56 -2.08 1.68
C GLU A 110 5.84 -1.24 1.60
N GLU A 111 6.92 -1.80 1.07
CA GLU A 111 8.21 -1.09 0.94
C GLU A 111 8.12 0.17 0.08
N LEU A 112 7.31 0.15 -0.99
CA LEU A 112 7.07 1.34 -1.80
C LEU A 112 6.31 2.43 -1.02
N PHE A 113 5.31 2.08 -0.22
CA PHE A 113 4.62 3.04 0.66
C PHE A 113 5.55 3.59 1.76
N GLU A 114 6.38 2.74 2.36
CA GLU A 114 7.39 3.15 3.35
C GLU A 114 8.43 4.08 2.72
N ARG A 115 8.88 3.77 1.50
CA ARG A 115 9.79 4.63 0.72
C ARG A 115 9.17 5.99 0.45
N ALA A 116 7.91 6.04 0.01
CA ALA A 116 7.20 7.32 -0.18
C ALA A 116 7.07 8.11 1.13
N SER A 117 6.82 7.44 2.25
CA SER A 117 6.79 8.06 3.59
C SER A 117 8.15 8.62 4.00
N ALA A 118 9.23 7.89 3.75
CA ALA A 118 10.60 8.34 4.03
C ALA A 118 10.97 9.55 3.16
N MET A 119 10.60 9.54 1.88
CA MET A 119 10.81 10.69 0.98
C MET A 119 10.05 11.93 1.44
N LEU A 120 8.79 11.77 1.87
CA LEU A 120 8.00 12.88 2.41
C LEU A 120 8.61 13.47 3.68
N LYS A 121 9.14 12.62 4.58
CA LYS A 121 9.87 13.08 5.78
C LYS A 121 11.16 13.81 5.42
N ALA A 122 11.95 13.26 4.48
CA ALA A 122 13.22 13.85 4.06
C ALA A 122 13.05 15.22 3.38
N SER A 123 11.90 15.45 2.75
CA SER A 123 11.56 16.72 2.08
C SER A 123 10.77 17.68 2.97
N GLN A 124 10.64 17.42 4.27
CA GLN A 124 9.84 18.25 5.18
C GLN A 124 10.26 19.71 5.21
N SER A 125 11.56 20.01 5.07
CA SER A 125 12.07 21.38 5.00
C SER A 125 11.69 22.12 3.71
N GLU A 126 11.25 21.41 2.67
CA GLU A 126 10.78 22.02 1.41
C GLU A 126 9.29 22.37 1.43
N TYR A 127 8.57 22.00 2.50
CA TYR A 127 7.14 22.23 2.67
C TYR A 127 6.85 23.19 3.83
N ASN A 128 5.98 24.17 3.60
CA ASN A 128 5.49 25.05 4.67
C ASN A 128 4.64 24.28 5.70
N VAL A 129 3.75 23.40 5.21
CA VAL A 129 2.92 22.49 6.02
C VAL A 129 2.73 21.19 5.25
N ILE A 130 3.07 20.05 5.87
CA ILE A 130 2.73 18.73 5.31
C ILE A 130 1.29 18.39 5.67
N ASN A 131 0.49 18.05 4.67
CA ASN A 131 -0.87 17.58 4.89
C ASN A 131 -0.87 16.22 5.63
N GLN A 132 -1.46 16.19 6.83
CA GLN A 132 -1.59 14.97 7.63
C GLN A 132 -2.36 13.85 6.92
N ASN A 133 -3.29 14.18 6.02
CA ASN A 133 -4.02 13.17 5.25
C ASN A 133 -3.08 12.40 4.32
N TRP A 134 -2.01 13.04 3.81
CA TRP A 134 -1.02 12.38 2.98
C TRP A 134 -0.19 11.38 3.78
N GLN A 135 0.27 11.79 4.97
CA GLN A 135 0.99 10.91 5.88
C GLN A 135 0.14 9.72 6.32
N ARG A 136 -1.15 9.95 6.62
CA ARG A 136 -2.10 8.88 6.97
C ARG A 136 -2.36 7.94 5.81
N TYR A 137 -2.49 8.44 4.59
CA TYR A 137 -2.65 7.61 3.40
C TYR A 137 -1.48 6.65 3.22
N LEU A 138 -0.25 7.16 3.32
CA LEU A 138 0.97 6.36 3.21
C LEU A 138 1.06 5.31 4.33
N ALA A 139 0.76 5.72 5.57
CA ALA A 139 0.76 4.81 6.72
C ALA A 139 -0.31 3.73 6.60
N PHE A 140 -1.51 4.08 6.12
CA PHE A 140 -2.58 3.13 5.83
C PHE A 140 -2.15 2.11 4.77
N GLY A 141 -1.62 2.58 3.63
CA GLY A 141 -1.18 1.71 2.53
C GLY A 141 -0.11 0.71 2.96
N ALA A 142 0.91 1.19 3.67
CA ALA A 142 1.96 0.34 4.25
C ALA A 142 1.38 -0.69 5.23
N THR A 143 0.51 -0.26 6.15
CA THR A 143 -0.08 -1.14 7.17
C THR A 143 -0.95 -2.24 6.56
N LEU A 144 -1.80 -1.89 5.60
CA LEU A 144 -2.67 -2.85 4.92
C LEU A 144 -1.84 -3.87 4.13
N CYS A 145 -0.84 -3.41 3.37
CA CYS A 145 0.05 -4.31 2.61
C CYS A 145 0.89 -5.20 3.54
N CYS A 146 1.37 -4.67 4.67
CA CYS A 146 2.07 -5.43 5.68
C CYS A 146 1.21 -6.57 6.22
N ALA A 147 -0.03 -6.28 6.60
CA ALA A 147 -0.97 -7.27 7.11
C ALA A 147 -1.28 -8.36 6.08
N ARG A 148 -1.58 -7.96 4.83
CA ARG A 148 -1.83 -8.91 3.74
C ARG A 148 -0.63 -9.78 3.42
N SER A 149 0.58 -9.23 3.48
CA SER A 149 1.81 -9.99 3.33
C SER A 149 1.96 -11.07 4.42
N PHE A 150 1.72 -10.73 5.69
CA PHE A 150 1.71 -11.73 6.77
C PHE A 150 0.61 -12.78 6.57
N ARG A 151 -0.62 -12.38 6.21
CA ARG A 151 -1.74 -13.29 5.98
C ARG A 151 -1.46 -14.27 4.83
N ALA A 152 -0.91 -13.77 3.72
CA ALA A 152 -0.54 -14.61 2.58
C ALA A 152 0.59 -15.58 2.93
N ALA A 153 1.60 -15.13 3.69
CA ALA A 153 2.68 -16.01 4.17
C ALA A 153 2.13 -17.08 5.12
N ALA A 154 1.24 -16.70 6.04
CA ALA A 154 0.59 -17.62 6.96
C ALA A 154 -0.21 -18.70 6.22
N LEU A 155 -0.96 -18.30 5.18
CA LEU A 155 -1.72 -19.24 4.36
C LEU A 155 -0.80 -20.20 3.59
N ALA A 156 0.32 -19.71 3.05
CA ALA A 156 1.32 -20.56 2.40
C ALA A 156 1.87 -21.61 3.37
N THR A 157 2.33 -21.18 4.54
CA THR A 157 2.86 -22.05 5.59
C THR A 157 1.82 -23.06 6.09
N TYR A 158 0.54 -22.66 6.15
CA TYR A 158 -0.54 -23.58 6.50
C TYR A 158 -0.78 -24.64 5.40
N GLN A 159 -0.75 -24.24 4.13
CA GLN A 159 -0.96 -25.14 2.99
C GLN A 159 0.18 -26.16 2.82
N ASP A 160 1.40 -25.82 3.23
CA ASP A 160 2.53 -26.76 3.28
C ASP A 160 2.31 -27.90 4.29
N GLY A 161 1.36 -27.76 5.22
CA GLY A 161 0.84 -28.84 6.08
C GLY A 161 1.71 -29.24 7.27
N GLU A 162 2.99 -28.85 7.30
CA GLU A 162 3.93 -29.27 8.35
C GLU A 162 4.01 -28.29 9.54
N ASN A 163 3.74 -27.00 9.30
CA ASN A 163 4.11 -25.90 10.21
C ASN A 163 2.92 -25.02 10.61
N ILE A 164 1.80 -25.63 11.02
CA ILE A 164 0.60 -24.88 11.48
C ILE A 164 0.90 -23.90 12.63
N GLY A 165 1.87 -24.20 13.49
CA GLY A 165 2.31 -23.29 14.56
C GLY A 165 2.85 -21.96 14.02
N ASP A 166 3.68 -22.02 12.99
CA ASP A 166 4.26 -20.85 12.32
C ASP A 166 3.17 -20.07 11.57
N ALA A 167 2.24 -20.78 10.91
CA ALA A 167 1.10 -20.16 10.25
C ALA A 167 0.23 -19.35 11.23
N ILE A 168 -0.04 -19.89 12.43
CA ILE A 168 -0.76 -19.17 13.49
C ILE A 168 0.02 -17.92 13.91
N ALA A 169 1.32 -18.03 14.18
CA ALA A 169 2.15 -16.90 14.60
C ALA A 169 2.23 -15.78 13.56
N LEU A 170 2.34 -16.13 12.27
CA LEU A 170 2.30 -15.18 11.15
C LEU A 170 0.94 -14.48 11.05
N ASN A 171 -0.17 -15.21 11.21
CA ASN A 171 -1.50 -14.63 11.17
C ASN A 171 -1.80 -13.74 12.38
N ASP A 172 -1.29 -14.09 13.57
CA ASP A 172 -1.36 -13.22 14.74
C ASP A 172 -0.58 -11.92 14.53
N ALA A 173 0.56 -11.97 13.84
CA ALA A 173 1.25 -10.76 13.43
C ALA A 173 0.41 -9.90 12.46
N ALA A 174 -0.27 -10.52 11.49
CA ALA A 174 -1.20 -9.81 10.61
C ALA A 174 -2.31 -9.09 11.40
N ARG A 175 -2.93 -9.79 12.38
CA ARG A 175 -3.98 -9.23 13.25
C ARG A 175 -3.47 -8.02 14.05
N ARG A 176 -2.30 -8.14 14.68
CA ARG A 176 -1.66 -7.02 15.41
C ARG A 176 -1.40 -5.81 14.52
N VAL A 177 -0.97 -6.03 13.28
CA VAL A 177 -0.74 -4.96 12.31
C VAL A 177 -2.06 -4.26 11.94
N LEU A 178 -3.13 -5.03 11.70
CA LEU A 178 -4.46 -4.50 11.38
C LEU A 178 -5.07 -3.70 12.53
N ASP A 179 -4.91 -4.17 13.77
CA ASP A 179 -5.37 -3.44 14.97
C ASP A 179 -4.67 -2.08 15.09
N ARG A 180 -3.35 -2.04 14.85
CA ARG A 180 -2.61 -0.77 14.77
C ARG A 180 -3.10 0.11 13.62
N GLY A 181 -3.40 -0.48 12.46
CA GLY A 181 -3.95 0.23 11.31
C GLY A 181 -5.29 0.90 11.58
N ALA A 182 -6.16 0.23 12.34
CA ALA A 182 -7.45 0.78 12.73
C ALA A 182 -7.30 2.08 13.54
N HIS A 183 -6.27 2.20 14.38
CA HIS A 183 -5.98 3.45 15.09
C HIS A 183 -5.50 4.58 14.15
N ILE A 184 -4.76 4.24 13.08
CA ILE A 184 -4.28 5.22 12.08
C ILE A 184 -5.46 5.85 11.33
N VAL A 185 -6.47 5.04 10.98
CA VAL A 185 -7.68 5.49 10.25
C VAL A 185 -8.73 6.08 11.18
N GLY A 186 -8.88 5.52 12.39
CA GLY A 186 -9.92 5.87 13.38
C GLY A 186 -9.65 7.11 14.23
N ALA A 187 -8.51 7.79 14.10
CA ALA A 187 -8.18 9.00 14.86
C ALA A 187 -9.05 10.24 14.55
N ARG A 188 -10.15 10.08 13.79
CA ARG A 188 -11.28 11.02 13.77
C ARG A 188 -12.59 10.24 13.88
N ASN A 189 -13.42 10.62 14.86
CA ASN A 189 -14.86 10.34 14.87
C ASN A 189 -15.52 10.98 13.65
N ILE A 190 -15.44 10.34 12.48
CA ILE A 190 -16.24 10.71 11.32
C ILE A 190 -17.16 9.53 11.04
N PRO A 191 -18.49 9.73 11.04
CA PRO A 191 -19.45 8.67 10.81
C PRO A 191 -19.16 7.91 9.51
N PHE A 192 -19.42 6.60 9.56
CA PHE A 192 -19.35 5.69 8.41
C PHE A 192 -20.36 6.11 7.31
N ASP A 193 -19.96 6.99 6.41
CA ASP A 193 -20.65 7.28 5.14
C ASP A 193 -19.89 6.68 3.95
N LYS A 194 -20.60 6.06 3.00
CA LYS A 194 -20.06 5.34 1.83
C LYS A 194 -19.24 6.23 0.88
N ALA A 195 -19.30 7.55 1.02
CA ALA A 195 -18.63 8.53 0.16
C ALA A 195 -17.29 9.09 0.72
N ASN A 196 -16.84 8.65 1.90
CA ASN A 196 -15.65 9.22 2.56
C ASN A 196 -14.42 8.32 2.40
N PRO A 197 -13.24 8.81 1.95
CA PRO A 197 -12.02 8.01 1.88
C PRO A 197 -11.67 7.27 3.19
N ALA A 198 -11.99 7.86 4.34
CA ALA A 198 -11.78 7.22 5.65
C ALA A 198 -12.62 5.95 5.84
N THR A 199 -13.80 5.85 5.21
CA THR A 199 -14.69 4.70 5.35
C THR A 199 -14.34 3.57 4.39
N VAL A 200 -13.78 3.90 3.23
CA VAL A 200 -13.19 2.91 2.32
C VAL A 200 -11.96 2.26 2.97
N GLN A 201 -11.09 3.07 3.59
CA GLN A 201 -9.90 2.59 4.30
C GLN A 201 -10.25 1.74 5.53
N SER A 202 -11.20 2.20 6.35
CA SER A 202 -11.63 1.44 7.53
C SER A 202 -12.31 0.13 7.13
N ARG A 203 -13.12 0.14 6.07
CA ARG A 203 -13.73 -1.06 5.51
C ARG A 203 -12.66 -2.06 5.08
N ALA A 204 -11.66 -1.64 4.31
CA ALA A 204 -10.59 -2.52 3.85
C ALA A 204 -9.85 -3.19 5.02
N LEU A 205 -9.49 -2.43 6.06
CA LEU A 205 -8.87 -2.99 7.28
C LEU A 205 -9.79 -3.98 8.00
N SER A 206 -11.09 -3.67 8.10
CA SER A 206 -12.07 -4.53 8.76
C SER A 206 -12.31 -5.84 8.01
N GLU A 207 -12.34 -5.79 6.68
CA GLU A 207 -12.51 -6.97 5.82
C GLU A 207 -11.30 -7.89 5.96
N ASP A 208 -10.08 -7.36 5.87
CA ASP A 208 -8.85 -8.15 6.08
C ASP A 208 -8.74 -8.68 7.51
N LYS A 209 -9.21 -7.93 8.52
CA LYS A 209 -9.23 -8.39 9.92
C LYS A 209 -10.19 -9.56 10.10
N ALA A 210 -11.38 -9.50 9.50
CA ALA A 210 -12.34 -10.59 9.54
C ALA A 210 -11.77 -11.87 8.90
N LEU A 211 -11.06 -11.74 7.77
CA LEU A 211 -10.39 -12.88 7.14
C LEU A 211 -9.31 -13.48 8.06
N ALA A 212 -8.48 -12.65 8.68
CA ALA A 212 -7.45 -13.10 9.60
C ALA A 212 -8.03 -13.75 10.88
N ASP A 213 -9.12 -13.21 11.42
CA ASP A 213 -9.80 -13.79 12.58
C ASP A 213 -10.48 -15.13 12.26
N ALA A 214 -11.08 -15.27 11.08
CA ALA A 214 -11.66 -16.53 10.62
C ALA A 214 -10.58 -17.61 10.44
N ALA A 215 -9.43 -17.25 9.87
CA ALA A 215 -8.28 -18.15 9.75
C ALA A 215 -7.74 -18.58 11.12
N ALA A 216 -7.56 -17.64 12.06
CA ALA A 216 -7.10 -17.92 13.42
C ALA A 216 -8.03 -18.91 14.13
N ALA A 217 -9.34 -18.66 14.13
CA ALA A 217 -10.32 -19.54 14.76
C ALA A 217 -10.26 -20.97 14.20
N ARG A 218 -10.08 -21.11 12.89
CA ARG A 218 -9.94 -22.42 12.24
C ARG A 218 -8.63 -23.12 12.65
N TRP A 219 -7.50 -22.45 12.45
CA TRP A 219 -6.17 -23.06 12.62
C TRP A 219 -5.83 -23.33 14.08
N GLU A 220 -6.23 -22.46 15.01
CA GLU A 220 -6.04 -22.71 16.45
C GLU A 220 -6.88 -23.89 16.93
N ARG A 221 -8.10 -24.05 16.41
CA ARG A 221 -8.94 -25.21 16.73
C ARG A 221 -8.28 -26.48 16.24
N GLU A 222 -7.85 -26.51 14.97
CA GLU A 222 -7.16 -27.64 14.38
C GLU A 222 -5.84 -27.98 15.10
N ASN A 223 -5.06 -26.96 15.46
CA ASN A 223 -3.81 -27.17 16.19
C ASN A 223 -4.04 -27.73 17.60
N ARG A 224 -5.10 -27.28 18.30
CA ARG A 224 -5.45 -27.80 19.63
C ARG A 224 -6.07 -29.20 19.61
N SER A 225 -6.66 -29.63 18.50
CA SER A 225 -7.40 -30.90 18.43
C SER A 225 -6.70 -32.00 17.63
N VAL A 226 -5.83 -31.64 16.69
CA VAL A 226 -5.20 -32.59 15.75
C VAL A 226 -3.68 -32.50 15.76
N GLN A 227 -3.11 -31.31 15.53
CA GLN A 227 -1.69 -31.17 15.17
C GLN A 227 -0.75 -31.00 16.37
N PHE A 228 -1.21 -30.36 17.44
CA PHE A 228 -0.48 -30.10 18.69
C PHE A 228 0.93 -29.50 18.49
N LYS A 229 1.11 -28.68 17.45
CA LYS A 229 2.39 -28.02 17.16
C LYS A 229 2.57 -26.81 18.06
N LEU A 230 3.82 -26.56 18.45
CA LEU A 230 4.19 -25.37 19.21
C LEU A 230 3.99 -24.12 18.35
N VAL A 231 3.32 -23.11 18.91
CA VAL A 231 3.25 -21.78 18.30
C VAL A 231 4.48 -20.98 18.80
N PRO A 232 5.38 -20.52 17.91
CA PRO A 232 6.54 -19.76 18.32
C PRO A 232 6.13 -18.43 18.94
N LYS A 233 6.95 -17.94 19.89
CA LYS A 233 6.74 -16.61 20.50
C LYS A 233 7.14 -15.50 19.52
N ASP A 234 8.23 -15.70 18.80
CA ASP A 234 8.71 -14.78 17.79
C ASP A 234 7.96 -15.00 16.48
N THR A 235 7.63 -13.91 15.81
CA THR A 235 6.96 -13.99 14.51
C THR A 235 7.95 -14.48 13.45
N PRO A 236 7.64 -15.56 12.71
CA PRO A 236 8.49 -16.03 11.62
C PRO A 236 8.76 -14.94 10.57
N ALA A 237 9.88 -15.05 9.87
CA ALA A 237 10.22 -14.12 8.81
C ALA A 237 9.24 -14.23 7.63
N ARG A 238 8.86 -13.07 7.09
CA ARG A 238 8.14 -12.99 5.80
C ARG A 238 9.14 -13.18 4.66
N PRO A 239 8.70 -13.64 3.48
CA PRO A 239 9.56 -13.68 2.32
C PRO A 239 9.96 -12.27 1.89
N ASP A 240 11.10 -12.18 1.21
CA ASP A 240 11.63 -10.91 0.71
C ASP A 240 10.66 -10.23 -0.25
N ALA A 241 10.75 -8.90 -0.28
CA ALA A 241 9.95 -8.07 -1.17
C ALA A 241 10.23 -8.39 -2.63
N LYS A 242 9.15 -8.41 -3.43
CA LYS A 242 9.25 -8.48 -4.88
C LYS A 242 8.44 -7.35 -5.52
N VAL A 243 9.13 -6.40 -6.11
CA VAL A 243 8.54 -5.30 -6.90
C VAL A 243 8.53 -5.70 -8.37
N VAL A 244 7.38 -5.60 -9.04
CA VAL A 244 7.17 -6.04 -10.43
C VAL A 244 6.50 -4.98 -11.30
N VAL A 245 6.42 -3.75 -10.79
CA VAL A 245 5.75 -2.62 -11.45
C VAL A 245 6.73 -1.58 -11.96
#